data_AF-A0A950HWU9-F1
#
_entry.id   AF-A0A950HWU9-F1
#
_cell.length_a   1.000
_cell.length_b   1.000
_cell.length_c   1.000
_cell.angle_alpha   90.00
_cell.angle_beta   90.00
_cell.angle_gamma   90.00
#
_symmetry.space_group_name_H-M   'P 1'
#
loop_
_entity.id
_entity.type
_entity.pdbx_description
1 polymer ?
#
loop_
_entity_poly.entity_id
_entity_poly.type
_entity_poly.pdbx_seq_one_letter_code
_entity_poly.pdbx_strand_id
1 'polypeptide(L)' 'MRTTLAVDDDVLAAAKHLAEREDKSSGEVISALARQGLARAARKKASERNGIPLLHGGQQPVTLELVNQLRDESP' A
#
# COMPACT_ATOMS: atom_id res chain seq x y z
N MET A 1 18.16 -4.69 -9.63
CA MET A 1 18.17 -4.88 -11.10
C MET A 1 18.35 -3.53 -11.76
N ARG A 2 19.13 -3.44 -12.84
CA ARG A 2 19.24 -2.22 -13.65
C ARG A 2 18.41 -2.41 -14.92
N THR A 3 17.46 -1.51 -15.13
CA THR A 3 16.50 -1.56 -16.24
C THR A 3 16.36 -0.17 -16.82
N THR A 4 16.19 -0.07 -18.13
CA THR A 4 15.86 1.18 -18.81
C THR A 4 14.35 1.26 -18.99
N LEU A 5 13.74 2.34 -18.52
CA LEU A 5 12.31 2.62 -18.73
C LEU A 5 12.15 4.06 -19.22
N ALA A 6 11.13 4.31 -20.04
CA ALA A 6 10.69 5.66 -20.34
C ALA A 6 9.87 6.20 -19.16
N VAL A 7 10.11 7.45 -18.77
CA VAL A 7 9.41 8.15 -17.68
C VAL A 7 9.13 9.56 -18.14
N ASP A 8 7.96 10.09 -17.79
CA ASP A 8 7.62 11.48 -18.08
C ASP A 8 8.50 12.44 -17.28
N ASP A 9 8.75 13.63 -17.85
CA ASP A 9 9.69 14.61 -17.28
C ASP A 9 9.25 15.13 -15.90
N ASP A 10 7.94 15.26 -15.68
CA ASP A 10 7.35 15.70 -14.42
C ASP A 10 7.53 14.64 -13.31
N VAL A 11 7.35 13.37 -13.65
CA VAL A 11 7.60 12.24 -12.75
C VAL A 11 9.07 12.17 -12.38
N LEU A 12 9.98 12.33 -13.34
CA LEU A 12 11.42 12.33 -13.08
C LEU A 12 11.83 13.52 -12.20
N ALA A 13 11.29 14.72 -12.43
CA ALA A 13 11.53 15.89 -11.61
C ALA A 13 11.05 15.67 -10.16
N ALA A 14 9.83 15.16 -9.98
CA ALA A 14 9.29 14.85 -8.66
C ALA A 14 10.13 13.79 -7.92
N ALA A 15 10.57 12.75 -8.62
CA ALA A 15 11.42 11.70 -8.05
C ALA A 15 12.78 12.25 -7.60
N LYS A 16 13.39 13.19 -8.34
CA LYS A 16 14.66 13.84 -7.96
C LYS A 16 14.51 14.67 -6.69
N HIS A 17 13.47 15.49 -6.61
CA HIS A 17 13.21 16.28 -5.39
C HIS A 17 12.99 15.40 -4.16
N LEU A 18 12.28 14.28 -4.32
CA LEU A 18 12.07 13.35 -3.21
C LEU A 18 13.34 12.61 -2.81
N ALA A 19 14.16 12.22 -3.79
CA ALA A 19 15.45 11.59 -3.61
C ALA A 19 16.43 12.47 -2.83
N GLU A 20 16.50 13.76 -3.15
CA GLU A 20 17.30 14.75 -2.41
C GLU A 20 16.84 14.89 -0.95
N ARG A 21 15.52 14.90 -0.72
CA ARG A 21 14.95 15.05 0.63
C ARG A 21 15.16 13.82 1.51
N GLU A 22 15.23 12.63 0.91
CA GLU A 22 15.37 11.35 1.62
C GLU A 22 16.80 10.78 1.61
N ASP A 23 17.77 11.49 1.03
CA ASP A 23 19.16 11.03 0.81
C ASP A 23 19.23 9.65 0.13
N LYS A 24 18.49 9.51 -0.97
CA LYS A 24 18.41 8.27 -1.77
C LYS A 24 18.67 8.54 -3.23
N SER A 25 18.95 7.50 -4.02
CA SER A 25 18.99 7.65 -5.47
C SER A 25 17.59 7.75 -6.08
N SER A 26 17.46 8.45 -7.21
CA SER A 26 16.18 8.52 -7.95
C SER A 26 15.67 7.14 -8.37
N GLY A 27 16.57 6.20 -8.65
CA GLY A 27 16.22 4.81 -8.97
C GLY A 27 15.58 4.08 -7.79
N GLU A 28 16.07 4.28 -6.56
CA GLU A 28 15.49 3.70 -5.35
C GLU A 28 14.11 4.27 -5.05
N VAL A 29 13.96 5.59 -5.17
CA VAL A 29 12.67 6.29 -5.00
C VAL A 29 11.65 5.80 -6.02
N ILE A 30 12.00 5.76 -7.31
CA ILE A 30 11.11 5.24 -8.37
C ILE A 30 10.74 3.79 -8.10
N SER A 31 11.71 2.96 -7.69
CA SER A 31 11.45 1.55 -7.37
C SER A 31 10.50 1.38 -6.17
N ALA A 32 10.63 2.22 -5.15
CA ALA A 32 9.72 2.23 -4.01
C ALA A 32 8.31 2.70 -4.38
N LEU A 33 8.19 3.80 -5.15
CA LEU A 33 6.91 4.31 -5.65
C LEU A 33 6.20 3.28 -6.54
N ALA A 34 6.93 2.62 -7.43
CA ALA A 34 6.39 1.55 -8.27
C ALA A 34 5.85 0.38 -7.42
N ARG A 35 6.59 -0.05 -6.38
CA ARG A 35 6.12 -1.08 -5.44
C ARG A 35 4.82 -0.68 -4.74
N GLN A 36 4.74 0.56 -4.26
CA GLN A 36 3.53 1.08 -3.61
C GLN A 36 2.33 1.13 -4.57
N GLY A 37 2.56 1.60 -5.81
CA GLY A 37 1.53 1.64 -6.86
C GLY A 37 1.01 0.25 -7.22
N LEU A 38 1.92 -0.71 -7.42
CA LEU A 38 1.56 -2.10 -7.71
C LEU A 38 0.83 -2.77 -6.54
N ALA A 39 1.24 -2.52 -5.30
CA ALA A 39 0.53 -3.03 -4.12
C ALA A 39 -0.90 -2.46 -4.00
N ARG A 40 -1.09 -1.18 -4.36
CA ARG A 40 -2.42 -0.56 -4.40
C ARG A 40 -3.28 -1.12 -5.53
N ALA A 41 -2.70 -1.38 -6.70
CA ALA A 41 -3.39 -2.02 -7.82
C ALA A 41 -3.77 -3.48 -7.50
N ALA A 42 -2.94 -4.20 -6.74
CA ALA A 42 -3.18 -5.57 -6.30
C ALA A 42 -4.26 -5.68 -5.21
N ARG A 43 -4.53 -4.60 -4.44
CA ARG A 43 -5.74 -4.56 -3.62
C ARG A 43 -6.94 -4.56 -4.55
N LYS A 44 -7.75 -5.61 -4.47
CA LYS A 44 -9.07 -5.65 -5.10
C LYS A 44 -9.78 -4.32 -4.80
N LYS A 45 -10.33 -3.68 -5.83
CA LYS A 45 -11.28 -2.58 -5.61
C LYS A 45 -12.29 -3.09 -4.58
N ALA A 46 -12.49 -2.32 -3.51
CA ALA A 46 -13.52 -2.63 -2.53
C ALA A 46 -14.80 -2.91 -3.34
N SER A 47 -15.36 -4.10 -3.17
CA SER A 47 -16.61 -4.44 -3.83
C SER A 47 -17.64 -3.38 -3.45
N GLU A 48 -18.36 -2.79 -4.39
CA GLU A 48 -19.38 -1.80 -4.07
C GLU A 48 -20.75 -2.48 -4.01
N ARG A 49 -21.57 -2.12 -3.02
CA ARG A 49 -22.99 -2.49 -2.96
C ARG A 49 -23.81 -1.21 -2.84
N ASN A 50 -24.63 -0.94 -3.86
CA ASN A 50 -25.45 0.27 -3.94
C ASN A 50 -24.63 1.58 -3.84
N GLY A 51 -23.45 1.64 -4.45
CA GLY A 51 -22.57 2.81 -4.43
C GLY A 51 -21.81 3.04 -3.13
N ILE A 52 -21.89 2.09 -2.18
CA ILE A 52 -21.15 2.14 -0.92
C ILE A 52 -20.01 1.12 -1.00
N PRO A 53 -18.74 1.51 -0.76
CA PRO A 53 -17.62 0.58 -0.75
C PRO A 53 -17.77 -0.39 0.42
N LEU A 54 -17.81 -1.68 0.11
CA LEU A 54 -17.84 -2.74 1.11
C LEU A 54 -16.46 -2.89 1.74
N LEU A 55 -16.45 -2.88 3.06
CA LEU A 55 -15.29 -3.35 3.81
C LEU A 55 -15.06 -4.81 3.45
N HIS A 56 -13.79 -5.19 3.28
CA HIS A 56 -13.43 -6.58 3.07
C HIS A 56 -13.94 -7.38 4.28
N GLY A 57 -14.78 -8.38 4.02
CA GLY A 57 -15.29 -9.24 5.09
C GLY A 57 -14.11 -9.88 5.82
N GLY A 58 -14.02 -9.65 7.12
CA GLY A 58 -13.16 -10.47 7.98
C GLY A 58 -13.56 -11.94 7.82
N GLN A 59 -12.59 -12.84 7.78
CA GLN A 59 -12.84 -14.28 7.60
C GLN A 59 -13.76 -14.85 8.70
N GLN A 60 -13.80 -14.20 9.87
CA GLN A 60 -14.60 -14.57 11.02
C GLN A 60 -15.26 -13.32 11.65
N PRO A 61 -16.53 -13.38 12.08
CA PRO A 61 -17.11 -12.35 12.93
C PRO A 61 -16.30 -12.21 14.23
N VAL A 62 -16.02 -10.99 14.66
CA VAL A 62 -15.44 -10.75 15.98
C VAL A 62 -16.55 -10.94 17.02
N THR A 63 -16.44 -12.00 17.83
CA THR A 63 -17.40 -12.31 18.90
C THR A 63 -16.89 -11.83 20.26
N LEU A 64 -17.81 -11.70 21.21
CA LEU A 64 -17.45 -11.37 22.60
C LEU A 64 -16.52 -12.44 23.20
N GLU A 65 -16.73 -13.69 22.81
CA GLU A 65 -15.94 -14.84 23.26
C GLU A 65 -14.48 -14.77 22.77
N LEU A 66 -14.28 -14.41 21.49
CA LEU A 66 -12.94 -14.15 20.93
C LEU A 66 -12.25 -12.99 21.66
N VAL A 67 -12.98 -11.91 21.95
CA VAL A 67 -12.43 -10.74 22.66
C VAL A 67 -11.98 -11.12 24.07
N ASN A 68 -12.78 -11.91 24.79
CA ASN A 68 -12.44 -12.35 26.15
C ASN A 68 -11.23 -13.30 26.14
N GLN A 69 -11.19 -14.26 25.22
CA GLN A 69 -10.05 -15.16 25.08
C GLN A 69 -8.73 -14.40 24.86
N LEU A 70 -8.72 -13.41 23.96
CA LEU A 70 -7.51 -12.60 23.71
C LEU A 70 -7.10 -11.74 24.92
N ARG A 71 -8.07 -11.21 25.68
CA ARG A 71 -7.79 -10.45 26.92
C ARG A 71 -7.16 -11.33 27.98
N ASP A 72 -7.64 -12.56 28.11
CA ASP A 72 -7.18 -13.50 29.13
C ASP A 72 -5.83 -14.15 28.75
N GLU A 73 -5.52 -14.25 27.45
CA GLU A 73 -4.24 -14.74 26.93
C GLU A 73 -3.12 -13.67 26.89
N SER A 74 -3.43 -12.40 27.14
CA SER A 74 -2.45 -11.31 27.23
C SER A 74 -1.84 -11.26 28.64
N PRO A 75 -0.51 -11.43 28.83
CA PRO A 75 0.15 -11.25 30.13
C PRO A 75 0.17 -9.79 30.60
#